data_AF-A0A7C3HTP5-F1
#
_entry.id   AF-A0A7C3HTP5-F1
#
_cell.length_a   1.000
_cell.length_b   1.000
_cell.length_c   1.000
_cell.angle_alpha   90.00
_cell.angle_beta   90.00
_cell.angle_gamma   90.00
#
_symmetry.space_group_name_H-M   'P 1'
#
loop_
_entity.id
_entity.type
_entity.pdbx_description
1 polymer ?
#
loop_
_entity_poly.entity_id
_entity_poly.type
_entity_poly.pdbx_seq_one_letter_code
_entity_poly.pdbx_strand_id
1 'polypeptide(L)' 'MQKKPIAVQRRDIIANSGPSVYGITRNTKVKSPSGEAFIFLGVRDGEVWLEREDKTKGEAFISVDSSEFADWIK' A
#
# COMPACT_ATOMS: atom_id res chain seq x y z
N MET A 1 23.43 0.91 6.39
CA MET A 1 22.22 0.26 6.93
C MET A 1 21.75 -0.78 5.92
N GLN A 2 21.74 -2.08 6.27
CA GLN A 2 21.18 -3.11 5.39
C GLN A 2 19.67 -2.87 5.24
N LYS A 3 19.20 -2.62 4.02
CA LYS A 3 17.76 -2.58 3.73
C LYS A 3 17.20 -3.98 3.97
N LYS A 4 16.16 -4.11 4.81
CA LYS A 4 15.46 -5.38 5.03
C LYS A 4 15.00 -5.95 3.68
N PRO A 5 14.99 -7.28 3.50
CA PRO A 5 14.42 -7.88 2.30
C PRO A 5 12.95 -7.46 2.12
N ILE A 6 12.52 -7.25 0.87
CA ILE A 6 11.16 -6.80 0.52
C ILE A 6 10.08 -7.69 1.15
N ALA A 7 10.30 -9.01 1.15
CA ALA A 7 9.38 -9.97 1.78
C ALA A 7 9.23 -9.76 3.29
N VAL A 8 10.30 -9.36 3.98
CA VAL A 8 10.27 -9.07 5.43
C VAL A 8 9.52 -7.76 5.67
N GLN A 9 9.82 -6.71 4.89
CA GLN A 9 9.14 -5.42 5.02
C GLN A 9 7.63 -5.54 4.75
N ARG A 10 7.23 -6.28 3.73
CA ARG A 10 5.81 -6.55 3.42
C ARG A 10 5.12 -7.24 4.60
N ARG A 11 5.77 -8.26 5.19
CA ARG A 11 5.23 -8.99 6.34
C ARG A 11 5.08 -8.07 7.56
N ASP A 12 6.08 -7.23 7.83
CA ASP A 12 6.03 -6.24 8.91
C ASP A 12 4.85 -5.26 8.71
N ILE A 13 4.67 -4.71 7.51
CA ILE A 13 3.54 -3.81 7.19
C ILE A 13 2.21 -4.52 7.44
N ILE A 14 2.05 -5.72 6.89
CA ILE A 14 0.84 -6.53 6.99
C ILE A 14 0.51 -6.87 8.46
N ALA A 15 1.52 -7.18 9.27
CA ALA A 15 1.33 -7.53 10.67
C ALA A 15 0.90 -6.33 11.54
N ASN A 16 1.23 -5.11 11.11
CA ASN A 16 0.95 -3.88 11.86
C ASN A 16 -0.20 -3.04 11.26
N SER A 17 -0.87 -3.54 10.22
CA SER A 17 -1.96 -2.82 9.54
C SER A 17 -3.29 -3.58 9.61
N GLY A 18 -4.38 -2.84 9.71
CA GLY A 18 -5.74 -3.36 9.58
C GLY A 18 -6.01 -3.98 8.19
N PRO A 19 -7.04 -4.84 8.08
CA PRO A 19 -7.22 -5.69 6.90
C PRO A 19 -7.92 -5.03 5.70
N SER A 20 -8.64 -3.92 5.91
CA SER A 20 -9.46 -3.27 4.88
C SER A 20 -9.79 -1.81 5.19
N VAL A 21 -10.09 -1.03 4.15
CA VAL A 21 -10.68 0.31 4.24
C VAL A 21 -11.54 0.57 3.00
N TYR A 22 -12.62 1.34 3.13
CA TYR A 22 -13.51 1.68 2.00
C TYR A 22 -13.98 0.48 1.16
N GLY A 23 -14.19 -0.68 1.79
CA GLY A 23 -14.57 -1.92 1.09
C GLY A 23 -13.42 -2.62 0.33
N ILE A 24 -12.22 -2.05 0.33
CA ILE A 24 -11.01 -2.62 -0.28
C ILE A 24 -10.33 -3.51 0.75
N THR A 25 -10.09 -4.76 0.36
CA THR A 25 -9.44 -5.76 1.21
C THR A 25 -7.97 -5.92 0.85
N ARG A 26 -7.18 -6.44 1.78
CA ARG A 26 -5.77 -6.81 1.56
C ARG A 26 -5.58 -7.62 0.27
N ASN A 27 -4.49 -7.32 -0.44
CA ASN A 27 -4.12 -7.85 -1.75
C ASN A 27 -5.03 -7.42 -2.92
N THR A 28 -5.98 -6.51 -2.69
CA THR A 28 -6.75 -5.92 -3.80
C THR A 28 -5.85 -5.01 -4.62
N LYS A 29 -5.95 -5.14 -5.95
CA LYS A 29 -5.27 -4.24 -6.89
C LYS A 29 -6.01 -2.92 -6.99
N VAL A 30 -5.29 -1.82 -6.82
CA VAL A 30 -5.81 -0.45 -6.90
C VAL A 30 -4.96 0.37 -7.86
N LYS A 31 -5.52 1.44 -8.40
CA LYS A 31 -4.80 2.36 -9.29
C LYS A 31 -4.72 3.74 -8.66
N SER A 32 -3.58 4.39 -8.79
CA SER A 32 -3.47 5.82 -8.47
C SER A 32 -4.14 6.68 -9.54
N PRO A 33 -4.43 7.95 -9.24
CA PRO A 33 -4.87 8.94 -10.23
C PRO A 33 -3.89 9.12 -11.40
N SER A 34 -2.59 8.85 -11.18
CA SER A 34 -1.55 8.85 -12.23
C SER A 34 -1.60 7.61 -13.14
N GLY A 35 -2.48 6.64 -12.87
CA GLY A 35 -2.63 5.39 -13.62
C GLY A 35 -1.68 4.27 -13.21
N GLU A 36 -0.88 4.46 -12.15
CA GLU A 36 0.04 3.45 -11.64
C GLU A 36 -0.71 2.40 -10.82
N ALA A 37 -0.26 1.14 -10.88
CA ALA A 37 -0.91 0.03 -10.22
C ALA A 37 -0.22 -0.35 -8.91
N PHE A 38 -1.03 -0.58 -7.88
CA PHE A 38 -0.60 -0.95 -6.53
C PHE A 38 -1.43 -2.11 -5.99
N ILE A 39 -0.88 -2.78 -4.99
CA ILE A 39 -1.55 -3.81 -4.19
C ILE A 39 -1.77 -3.23 -2.80
N PHE A 40 -3.03 -3.19 -2.37
CA PHE A 40 -3.39 -2.71 -1.03
C PHE A 40 -2.92 -3.71 0.04
N LEU A 41 -2.18 -3.24 1.05
CA LEU A 41 -1.66 -4.08 2.13
C LEU A 41 -2.44 -3.93 3.43
N GLY A 42 -2.93 -2.72 3.72
CA GLY A 42 -3.70 -2.42 4.92
C GLY A 42 -3.67 -0.94 5.28
N VAL A 43 -4.29 -0.61 6.41
CA VAL A 43 -4.28 0.75 6.97
C VAL A 43 -3.68 0.74 8.36
N ARG A 44 -2.84 1.72 8.67
CA ARG A 44 -2.23 1.91 9.98
C ARG A 44 -2.07 3.40 10.24
N ASP A 45 -2.46 3.86 11.44
CA ASP A 45 -2.23 5.23 11.90
C ASP A 45 -2.77 6.32 10.93
N GLY A 46 -3.90 6.03 10.25
CA GLY A 46 -4.51 6.93 9.26
C GLY A 46 -3.88 6.87 7.87
N GLU A 47 -2.83 6.07 7.67
CA GLU A 47 -2.17 5.87 6.38
C GLU A 47 -2.54 4.53 5.76
N VAL A 48 -2.74 4.54 4.44
CA VAL A 48 -2.95 3.37 3.60
C VAL A 48 -1.60 2.92 3.04
N TRP A 49 -1.24 1.68 3.36
CA TRP A 49 -0.01 1.06 2.90
C TRP A 49 -0.23 0.26 1.63
N LEU A 50 0.59 0.55 0.62
CA LEU A 50 0.47 0.02 -0.73
C LEU A 50 1.80 -0.56 -1.20
N GLU A 51 1.76 -1.68 -1.93
CA GLU A 51 2.91 -2.24 -2.65
C GLU A 51 2.80 -1.88 -4.13
N ARG A 52 3.83 -1.30 -4.72
CA ARG A 52 3.91 -1.07 -6.17
C ARG A 52 3.93 -2.41 -6.90
N GLU A 53 3.11 -2.53 -7.93
CA GLU A 53 3.19 -3.69 -8.82
C GLU A 53 4.49 -3.66 -9.63
N ASP A 54 4.87 -2.47 -10.11
CA ASP A 54 6.14 -2.24 -10.80
C ASP A 54 7.22 -1.75 -9.82
N LYS A 55 8.07 -2.68 -9.39
CA LYS A 55 9.16 -2.45 -8.44
C LYS A 55 10.37 -1.72 -9.05
N THR A 56 10.34 -1.43 -10.34
CA THR A 56 11.41 -0.68 -11.02
C THR A 56 11.19 0.84 -10.97
N LYS A 57 9.95 1.27 -10.69
CA LYS A 57 9.53 2.69 -10.74
C LYS A 57 9.73 3.47 -9.43
N GLY A 58 10.48 2.93 -8.47
CA GLY A 58 10.79 3.61 -7.21
C GLY A 58 10.73 2.68 -6.00
N GLU A 59 10.31 3.23 -4.86
CA GLU A 59 10.17 2.44 -3.63
C GLU A 59 9.04 1.42 -3.77
N ALA A 60 9.34 0.15 -3.47
CA ALA A 60 8.39 -0.95 -3.61
C ALA A 60 7.15 -0.80 -2.71
N PHE A 61 7.26 -0.04 -1.62
CA PHE A 61 6.17 0.24 -0.70
C PHE A 61 6.02 1.74 -0.53
N ILE A 62 4.78 2.21 -0.53
CA ILE A 62 4.44 3.59 -0.22
C ILE A 62 3.33 3.61 0.84
N SER A 63 3.28 4.69 1.60
CA SER A 63 2.11 5.06 2.38
C SER A 63 1.48 6.31 1.76
N VAL A 64 0.16 6.38 1.81
CA VAL A 64 -0.62 7.56 1.43
C VAL A 64 -1.65 7.83 2.52
N ASP A 65 -2.04 9.09 2.73
CA ASP A 65 -3.07 9.40 3.72
C ASP A 65 -4.39 8.72 3.33
N SER A 66 -5.14 8.22 4.31
CA SER A 66 -6.42 7.55 4.06
C SER A 66 -7.47 8.46 3.41
N SER A 67 -7.38 9.78 3.61
CA SER A 67 -8.22 10.77 2.94
C SER A 67 -7.80 10.94 1.49
N GLU A 68 -6.50 10.99 1.21
CA GLU A 68 -5.98 11.02 -0.17
C GLU A 68 -6.35 9.74 -0.93
N PHE A 69 -6.21 8.58 -0.28
CA PHE A 69 -6.60 7.30 -0.87
C PHE A 69 -8.10 7.21 -1.17
N ALA A 70 -8.94 7.95 -0.44
CA ALA A 70 -10.37 8.02 -0.75
C ALA A 70 -10.64 8.68 -2.11
N ASP A 71 -9.74 9.54 -2.60
CA ASP A 71 -9.86 10.14 -3.94
C ASP A 71 -9.39 9.21 -5.05
N TRP A 72 -8.62 8.16 -4.74
CA TRP A 72 -8.19 7.16 -5.72
C TRP A 72 -9.32 6.22 -6.13
N ILE A 73 -10.35 6.11 -5.28
CA ILE A 73 -11.43 5.13 -5.39
C ILE A 73 -12.78 5.76 -5.76
N LYS A 74 -12.83 7.09 -5.91
CA LYS A 74 -13.97 7.85 -6.43
C LYS A 74 -13.99 7.80 -7.96
#